data_AF-D1AVT3-F1
#
_entry.id   AF-D1AVT3-F1
#
_cell.length_a   1.000
_cell.length_b   1.000
_cell.length_c   1.000
_cell.angle_alpha   90.00
_cell.angle_beta   90.00
_cell.angle_gamma   90.00
#
_symmetry.space_group_name_H-M   'P 1'
#
loop_
_entity.id
_entity.type
_entity.pdbx_description
1 polymer ?
#
loop_
_entity_poly.entity_id
_entity_poly.type
_entity_poly.pdbx_seq_one_letter_code
_entity_poly.pdbx_strand_id
1 'polypeptide(L)'
;MNNKDKENIFALLSGLKMAEINNNVVQKEFCAALLYKYQQENIDIYEFVGKNEIEESINEGVALFVKRKRKYFIKKTIFNMFTGMSAGLFAHLYLRLSIAKSLMVFLVAFLIDTFIKLKVSKIVFVSETRKEYSKFVDNKLLHIRESEDVSKLWI
;
A
#
# COMPACT_ATOMS: atom_id res chain seq x y z
N MET A 1 2.77 -15.07 -23.98
CA MET A 1 2.92 -13.71 -23.40
C MET A 1 2.58 -12.69 -24.47
N ASN A 2 1.76 -11.68 -24.16
CA ASN A 2 1.42 -10.64 -25.13
C ASN A 2 2.64 -9.70 -25.32
N ASN A 3 2.86 -9.15 -26.52
CA ASN A 3 3.99 -8.25 -26.79
C ASN A 3 4.00 -7.02 -25.86
N LYS A 4 2.82 -6.54 -25.47
CA LYS A 4 2.68 -5.46 -24.49
C LYS A 4 3.17 -5.84 -23.09
N ASP A 5 2.98 -7.09 -22.67
CA ASP A 5 3.43 -7.55 -21.35
C ASP A 5 4.96 -7.69 -21.33
N LYS A 6 5.55 -8.13 -22.46
CA LYS A 6 7.00 -8.15 -22.66
C LYS A 6 7.62 -6.76 -22.54
N GLU A 7 7.05 -5.79 -23.25
CA GLU A 7 7.50 -4.39 -23.21
C GLU A 7 7.36 -3.79 -21.81
N ASN A 8 6.26 -4.05 -21.11
CA ASN A 8 6.04 -3.59 -19.74
C ASN A 8 7.01 -4.22 -18.74
N ILE A 9 7.24 -5.53 -18.80
CA ILE A 9 8.21 -6.21 -17.94
C ILE A 9 9.61 -5.64 -18.16
N PHE A 10 10.01 -5.46 -19.42
CA PHE A 10 11.30 -4.86 -19.74
C PHE A 10 11.43 -3.43 -19.18
N ALA A 11 10.41 -2.59 -19.36
CA ALA A 11 10.38 -1.25 -18.80
C ALA A 11 10.47 -1.26 -17.26
N LEU A 12 9.73 -2.14 -16.59
CA LEU A 12 9.75 -2.27 -15.12
C LEU A 12 11.11 -2.75 -14.60
N LEU A 13 11.75 -3.70 -15.28
CA LEU A 13 13.08 -4.21 -14.94
C LEU A 13 14.15 -3.11 -15.11
N SER A 14 14.10 -2.37 -16.23
CA SER A 14 14.97 -1.21 -16.47
C SER A 14 14.74 -0.13 -15.41
N GLY A 15 13.46 0.18 -15.10
CA GLY A 15 13.08 1.13 -14.07
C GLY A 15 13.53 0.73 -12.67
N LEU A 16 13.54 -0.57 -12.35
CA LEU A 16 14.03 -1.10 -11.09
C LEU A 16 15.55 -0.89 -10.95
N LYS A 17 16.33 -1.27 -11.97
CA LYS A 17 17.79 -1.07 -11.96
C LYS A 17 18.15 0.42 -11.94
N MET A 18 17.43 1.25 -12.68
CA MET A 18 17.64 2.71 -12.64
C MET A 18 17.32 3.29 -11.25
N ALA A 19 16.30 2.77 -10.57
CA ALA A 19 15.96 3.18 -9.21
C ALA A 19 17.05 2.80 -8.19
N GLU A 20 17.72 1.66 -8.35
CA GLU A 20 18.87 1.27 -7.54
C GLU A 20 20.05 2.22 -7.74
N ILE A 21 20.40 2.51 -8.99
CA ILE A 21 21.49 3.43 -9.34
C ILE A 21 21.23 4.83 -8.76
N ASN A 22 19.99 5.32 -8.87
CA ASN A 22 19.60 6.66 -8.44
C ASN A 22 19.19 6.74 -6.95
N ASN A 23 19.24 5.64 -6.19
CA ASN A 23 18.71 5.55 -4.83
C ASN A 23 17.24 6.04 -4.69
N ASN A 24 16.42 5.86 -5.72
CA ASN A 24 15.02 6.24 -5.72
C ASN A 24 14.15 5.14 -5.10
N VAL A 25 13.95 5.24 -3.78
CA VAL A 25 13.20 4.27 -2.98
C VAL A 25 11.77 4.07 -3.49
N VAL A 26 11.11 5.15 -3.93
CA VAL A 26 9.69 5.12 -4.35
C VAL A 26 9.53 4.40 -5.69
N GLN A 27 10.45 4.63 -6.62
CA GLN A 27 10.46 3.93 -7.91
C GLN A 27 10.86 2.45 -7.75
N LYS A 28 11.80 2.15 -6.86
CA LYS A 28 12.17 0.77 -6.53
C LYS A 28 10.99 0.00 -5.94
N GLU A 29 10.28 0.62 -4.98
CA GLU A 29 9.03 0.10 -4.40
C GLU A 29 7.99 -0.21 -5.48
N PHE A 30 7.74 0.77 -6.36
CA PHE A 30 6.73 0.67 -7.41
C PHE A 30 7.01 -0.44 -8.43
N CYS A 31 8.22 -0.45 -9.01
CA CYS A 31 8.59 -1.44 -10.01
C CYS A 31 8.60 -2.85 -9.43
N ALA A 32 9.14 -3.02 -8.22
CA ALA A 32 9.16 -4.32 -7.54
C ALA A 32 7.75 -4.84 -7.23
N ALA A 33 6.84 -3.98 -6.76
CA ALA A 33 5.48 -4.38 -6.45
C ALA A 33 4.69 -4.80 -7.71
N LEU A 34 4.89 -4.12 -8.84
CA LEU A 34 4.30 -4.53 -10.11
C LEU A 34 4.89 -5.84 -10.63
N LEU A 35 6.22 -5.99 -10.63
CA LEU A 35 6.89 -7.24 -11.05
C LEU A 35 6.45 -8.43 -10.19
N TYR A 36 6.31 -8.24 -8.89
CA TYR A 36 5.80 -9.27 -7.98
C TYR A 36 4.35 -9.66 -8.31
N LYS A 37 3.51 -8.69 -8.70
CA LYS A 37 2.15 -8.97 -9.18
C LYS A 37 2.15 -9.79 -10.48
N TYR A 38 3.01 -9.45 -11.43
CA TYR A 38 3.21 -10.24 -12.66
C TYR A 38 3.59 -11.70 -12.34
N GLN A 39 4.47 -11.93 -11.35
CA GLN A 39 4.80 -13.28 -10.88
C GLN A 39 3.59 -14.03 -10.31
N GLN A 40 2.76 -13.36 -9.49
CA GLN A 40 1.55 -13.96 -8.94
C GLN A 40 0.52 -14.33 -10.01
N GLU A 41 0.49 -13.58 -11.11
CA GLU A 41 -0.34 -13.85 -12.29
C GLU A 41 0.25 -14.96 -13.20
N ASN A 42 1.33 -15.63 -12.77
CA ASN A 42 2.07 -16.65 -13.52
C ASN A 42 2.67 -16.13 -14.84
N ILE A 43 3.01 -14.84 -14.90
CA ILE A 43 3.69 -14.24 -16.04
C ILE A 43 5.20 -14.36 -15.82
N ASP A 44 5.90 -14.93 -16.80
CA ASP A 44 7.34 -15.16 -16.70
C ASP A 44 8.12 -13.85 -16.87
N ILE A 45 8.58 -13.30 -15.75
CA ILE A 45 9.42 -12.10 -15.73
C ILE A 45 10.91 -12.40 -15.93
N TYR A 46 11.31 -13.66 -15.88
CA TYR A 46 12.72 -14.08 -15.93
C TYR A 46 13.19 -14.39 -17.36
N GLU A 47 12.31 -14.26 -18.35
CA GLU A 47 12.68 -14.39 -19.77
C GLU A 47 13.77 -13.37 -20.18
N PHE A 48 13.81 -12.20 -19.52
CA PHE A 48 14.71 -11.10 -19.88
C PHE A 48 15.94 -10.95 -18.97
N VAL A 49 15.90 -11.47 -17.74
CA VAL A 49 16.96 -11.29 -16.73
C VAL A 49 17.09 -12.54 -15.88
N GLY A 50 18.32 -12.93 -15.56
CA GLY A 50 18.60 -14.08 -14.69
C GLY A 50 17.94 -13.92 -13.31
N LYS A 51 17.27 -14.97 -12.84
CA LYS A 51 16.52 -14.97 -11.57
C LYS A 51 17.34 -14.45 -10.40
N ASN A 52 18.59 -14.90 -10.28
CA ASN A 52 19.49 -14.55 -9.18
C ASN A 52 19.90 -13.06 -9.16
N GLU A 53 19.80 -12.33 -10.28
CA GLU A 53 20.27 -10.94 -10.40
C GLU A 53 19.20 -9.90 -10.03
N ILE A 54 17.93 -10.30 -10.03
CA ILE A 54 16.79 -9.39 -9.90
C ILE A 54 15.92 -9.72 -8.68
N GLU A 55 15.93 -10.97 -8.21
CA GLU A 55 15.05 -11.42 -7.14
C GLU A 55 15.35 -10.72 -5.80
N GLU A 56 16.63 -10.43 -5.52
CA GLU A 56 17.01 -9.63 -4.34
C GLU A 56 16.44 -8.20 -4.42
N SER A 57 16.61 -7.53 -5.57
CA SER A 57 16.08 -6.20 -5.83
C SER A 57 14.55 -6.13 -5.70
N ILE A 58 13.85 -7.13 -6.22
CA ILE A 58 12.39 -7.25 -6.13
C ILE A 58 11.98 -7.46 -4.67
N ASN A 59 12.62 -8.40 -3.95
CA ASN A 59 12.31 -8.68 -2.56
C ASN A 59 12.54 -7.47 -1.66
N GLU A 60 13.62 -6.71 -1.89
CA GLU A 60 13.91 -5.49 -1.16
C GLU A 60 12.87 -4.40 -1.44
N GLY A 61 12.49 -4.19 -2.71
CA GLY A 61 11.43 -3.26 -3.10
C GLY A 61 10.06 -3.62 -2.50
N VAL A 62 9.71 -4.91 -2.45
CA VAL A 62 8.49 -5.39 -1.80
C VAL A 62 8.55 -5.20 -0.28
N ALA A 63 9.72 -5.42 0.35
CA ALA A 63 9.89 -5.18 1.78
C ALA A 63 9.70 -3.70 2.14
N LEU A 64 10.18 -2.78 1.29
CA LEU A 64 9.95 -1.35 1.42
C LEU A 64 8.45 -1.02 1.36
N PHE A 65 7.72 -1.59 0.40
CA PHE A 65 6.27 -1.45 0.27
C PHE A 65 5.52 -1.94 1.53
N VAL A 66 5.85 -3.13 2.03
CA VAL A 66 5.24 -3.72 3.23
C VAL A 66 5.55 -2.87 4.47
N LYS A 67 6.79 -2.43 4.65
CA LYS A 67 7.20 -1.57 5.77
C LYS A 67 6.43 -0.26 5.77
N ARG A 68 6.27 0.35 4.60
CA ARG A 68 5.51 1.59 4.41
C ARG A 68 4.03 1.42 4.74
N LYS A 69 3.41 0.34 4.24
CA LYS A 69 2.02 -0.04 4.56
C LYS A 69 1.81 -0.23 6.06
N ARG A 70 2.72 -0.96 6.73
CA ARG A 70 2.69 -1.16 8.20
C ARG A 70 2.81 0.16 8.94
N LYS A 71 3.76 1.03 8.57
CA LYS A 71 3.96 2.35 9.20
C LYS A 71 2.70 3.21 9.13
N TYR A 72 2.05 3.25 7.97
CA TYR A 72 0.79 3.99 7.80
C TYR A 72 -0.32 3.40 8.68
N PHE A 73 -0.47 2.08 8.68
CA PHE A 73 -1.45 1.39 9.50
C PHE A 73 -1.26 1.69 11.00
N ILE A 74 -0.03 1.64 11.51
CA ILE A 74 0.29 1.95 12.91
C ILE A 74 -0.06 3.40 13.23
N LYS A 75 0.40 4.37 12.41
CA LYS A 75 0.12 5.80 12.62
C LYS A 75 -1.39 6.08 12.71
N LYS A 76 -2.17 5.43 11.85
CA LYS A 76 -3.63 5.58 11.81
C LYS A 76 -4.32 4.87 12.98
N THR A 77 -3.84 3.70 13.37
CA THR A 77 -4.36 2.95 14.54
C THR A 77 -4.19 3.77 15.82
N ILE A 78 -3.02 4.39 16.00
CA ILE A 78 -2.76 5.28 17.14
C ILE A 78 -3.75 6.45 17.14
N PHE A 79 -3.92 7.14 16.02
CA PHE A 79 -4.88 8.25 15.91
C PHE A 79 -6.33 7.82 16.23
N ASN A 80 -6.73 6.62 15.79
CA ASN A 80 -8.04 6.06 16.09
C ASN A 80 -8.22 5.73 17.57
N MET A 81 -7.21 5.16 18.22
CA MET A 81 -7.26 4.92 19.68
C MET A 81 -7.46 6.23 20.44
N PHE A 82 -6.75 7.30 20.07
CA PHE A 82 -6.93 8.62 20.68
C PHE A 82 -8.35 9.16 20.48
N THR A 83 -8.87 9.14 19.25
CA THR A 83 -10.24 9.62 18.98
C THR A 83 -11.31 8.80 19.72
N GLY A 84 -11.12 7.48 19.82
CA GLY A 84 -11.97 6.60 20.64
C GLY A 84 -11.92 6.97 22.12
N MET A 85 -10.72 7.08 22.71
CA MET A 85 -10.56 7.50 24.10
C MET A 85 -11.24 8.84 24.40
N SER A 86 -11.10 9.83 23.52
CA SER A 86 -11.77 11.14 23.64
C SER A 86 -13.30 11.01 23.59
N ALA A 87 -13.84 10.19 22.69
CA ALA A 87 -15.28 9.94 22.59
C ALA A 87 -15.83 9.22 23.84
N GLY A 88 -15.08 8.25 24.38
CA GLY A 88 -15.42 7.56 25.62
C GLY A 88 -15.44 8.48 26.83
N LEU A 89 -14.43 9.35 26.96
CA LEU A 89 -14.39 10.39 28.00
C LEU A 89 -15.57 11.37 27.87
N PHE A 90 -15.89 11.79 26.66
CA PHE A 90 -17.02 12.68 26.41
C PHE A 90 -18.36 12.00 26.76
N ALA A 91 -18.56 10.76 26.34
CA ALA A 91 -19.76 9.99 26.67
C ALA A 91 -19.91 9.79 28.18
N HIS A 92 -18.81 9.50 28.90
CA HIS A 92 -18.81 9.37 30.35
C HIS A 92 -19.20 10.67 31.05
N LEU A 93 -18.61 11.80 30.63
CA LEU A 93 -18.93 13.13 31.17
C LEU A 93 -20.37 13.55 30.86
N TYR A 94 -20.86 13.23 29.66
CA TYR A 94 -22.18 13.61 29.18
C TYR A 94 -23.32 12.76 29.78
N LEU A 95 -23.11 11.45 29.98
CA LEU A 95 -24.18 10.53 30.39
C LEU A 95 -24.39 10.39 31.89
N ARG A 96 -23.46 10.80 32.77
CA ARG A 96 -23.56 10.77 34.26
C ARG A 96 -24.13 9.49 34.93
N LEU A 97 -24.39 8.40 34.20
CA LEU A 97 -25.11 7.21 34.68
C LEU A 97 -24.59 5.93 34.02
N SER A 98 -24.37 4.91 34.86
CA SER A 98 -24.03 3.51 34.56
C SER A 98 -22.84 3.28 33.60
N ILE A 99 -21.69 2.95 34.19
CA ILE A 99 -20.45 2.56 33.51
C ILE A 99 -20.70 1.48 32.44
N ALA A 100 -21.55 0.49 32.73
CA ALA A 100 -21.81 -0.63 31.82
C ALA A 100 -22.50 -0.20 30.50
N LYS A 101 -23.50 0.70 30.56
CA LYS A 101 -24.19 1.19 29.36
C LYS A 101 -23.28 2.09 28.52
N SER A 102 -22.50 2.95 29.16
CA SER A 102 -21.50 3.78 28.48
C SER A 102 -20.41 2.93 27.82
N LEU A 103 -19.97 1.85 28.47
CA LEU A 103 -18.96 0.93 27.93
C LEU A 103 -19.48 0.16 26.72
N MET A 104 -20.75 -0.29 26.77
CA MET A 104 -21.37 -1.02 25.67
C MET A 104 -21.56 -0.13 24.42
N VAL A 105 -22.06 1.10 24.61
CA VAL A 105 -22.19 2.08 23.51
C VAL A 105 -20.81 2.43 22.94
N PHE A 106 -19.81 2.60 23.81
CA PHE A 106 -18.44 2.84 23.39
C PHE A 106 -17.88 1.68 22.55
N LEU A 107 -18.02 0.43 22.98
CA LEU A 107 -17.51 -0.74 22.27
C LEU A 107 -18.17 -0.92 20.90
N VAL A 108 -19.50 -0.77 20.82
CA VAL A 108 -20.24 -0.91 19.55
C VAL A 108 -19.87 0.22 18.58
N ALA A 109 -19.85 1.47 19.05
CA ALA A 109 -19.43 2.61 18.24
C ALA A 109 -17.97 2.46 17.78
N PHE A 110 -17.08 2.01 18.67
CA PHE A 110 -15.67 1.77 18.37
C PHE A 110 -15.48 0.67 17.32
N LEU A 111 -16.23 -0.43 17.40
CA LEU A 111 -16.16 -1.52 16.42
C LEU A 111 -16.64 -1.08 15.03
N ILE A 112 -17.80 -0.42 14.95
CA ILE A 112 -18.36 0.09 13.69
C ILE A 112 -17.41 1.11 13.05
N ASP A 113 -16.92 2.05 13.86
CA ASP A 113 -15.97 3.08 13.43
C ASP A 113 -14.66 2.44 12.96
N THR A 114 -14.14 1.43 13.66
CA THR A 114 -12.94 0.69 13.25
C THR A 114 -13.14 -0.03 11.92
N PHE A 115 -14.29 -0.68 11.71
CA PHE A 115 -14.61 -1.36 10.44
C PHE A 115 -14.70 -0.40 9.26
N ILE A 116 -15.40 0.72 9.42
CA ILE A 116 -15.50 1.75 8.37
C ILE A 116 -14.13 2.35 8.10
N LYS A 117 -13.36 2.67 9.15
CA LYS A 117 -12.01 3.23 9.04
C LYS A 117 -11.01 2.29 8.41
N LEU A 118 -11.15 0.96 8.54
CA LEU A 118 -10.32 -0.02 7.84
C LEU A 118 -10.51 0.08 6.31
N LYS A 119 -11.75 0.14 5.83
CA LYS A 119 -12.04 0.32 4.39
C LYS A 119 -11.55 1.68 3.89
N VAL A 120 -11.82 2.76 4.64
CA VAL A 120 -11.35 4.12 4.29
C VAL A 120 -9.82 4.20 4.35
N SER A 121 -9.16 3.46 5.24
CA SER A 121 -7.70 3.41 5.34
C SER A 121 -7.05 2.88 4.08
N LYS A 122 -7.61 1.81 3.49
CA LYS A 122 -7.16 1.29 2.20
C LYS A 122 -7.25 2.35 1.11
N ILE A 123 -8.39 3.05 1.02
CA ILE A 123 -8.63 4.07 -0.01
C ILE A 123 -7.67 5.26 0.13
N VAL A 124 -7.49 5.77 1.36
CA VAL A 124 -6.61 6.93 1.61
C VAL A 124 -5.15 6.58 1.35
N PHE A 125 -4.70 5.39 1.78
CA PHE A 125 -3.34 4.94 1.48
C PHE A 125 -3.12 4.87 -0.04
N VAL A 126 -4.02 4.21 -0.78
CA VAL A 126 -3.92 4.10 -2.25
C VAL A 126 -3.84 5.49 -2.89
N SER A 127 -4.63 6.45 -2.42
CA SER A 127 -4.58 7.82 -2.92
C SER A 127 -3.26 8.54 -2.61
N GLU A 128 -2.72 8.41 -1.39
CA GLU A 128 -1.43 9.00 -1.00
C GLU A 128 -0.29 8.40 -1.82
N THR A 129 -0.28 7.09 -1.98
CA THR A 129 0.69 6.36 -2.76
C THR A 129 0.63 6.72 -4.24
N ARG A 130 -0.57 6.85 -4.81
CA ARG A 130 -0.73 7.33 -6.19
C ARG A 130 -0.15 8.74 -6.38
N LYS A 131 -0.36 9.64 -5.42
CA LYS A 131 0.23 11.00 -5.46
C LYS A 131 1.74 10.96 -5.41
N GLU A 132 2.33 10.12 -4.56
CA GLU A 132 3.79 9.99 -4.51
C GLU A 132 4.38 9.33 -5.74
N TYR A 133 3.75 8.28 -6.25
CA TYR A 133 4.21 7.63 -7.48
C TYR A 133 4.20 8.62 -8.66
N SER A 134 3.17 9.46 -8.79
CA SER A 134 3.16 10.51 -9.81
C SER A 134 4.28 11.56 -9.68
N LYS A 135 4.88 11.69 -8.49
CA LYS A 135 5.97 12.65 -8.23
C LYS A 135 7.35 12.05 -8.42
N PHE A 136 7.51 10.77 -8.07
CA PHE A 136 8.83 10.14 -7.93
C PHE A 136 9.07 8.99 -8.91
N VAL A 137 8.06 8.51 -9.63
CA VAL A 137 8.19 7.48 -10.67
C VAL A 137 8.24 8.17 -12.03
N ASP A 138 9.15 7.73 -12.89
CA ASP A 138 9.21 8.23 -14.28
C ASP A 138 7.90 7.90 -15.01
N ASN A 139 7.24 8.94 -15.52
CA ASN A 139 6.00 8.81 -16.29
C ASN A 139 6.18 8.00 -17.58
N LYS A 140 7.42 7.84 -18.07
CA LYS A 140 7.74 7.02 -19.26
C LYS A 140 7.76 5.52 -18.98
N LEU A 141 7.84 5.10 -17.72
CA LEU A 141 7.67 3.69 -17.32
C LEU A 141 6.21 3.23 -17.44
N LEU A 142 5.27 4.16 -17.65
CA LEU A 142 3.84 3.93 -17.57
C LEU A 142 3.19 3.67 -18.94
N HIS A 143 3.44 2.51 -19.54
CA HIS A 143 2.41 1.84 -20.37
C HIS A 143 1.58 0.87 -19.52
N ILE A 144 1.21 1.32 -18.32
CA ILE A 144 0.33 0.59 -17.40
C ILE A 144 -1.06 0.54 -18.03
N ARG A 145 -1.55 -0.66 -18.34
CA ARG A 145 -2.95 -0.86 -18.75
C ARG A 145 -3.87 -0.27 -17.68
N GLU A 146 -5.05 0.24 -18.02
CA GLU A 146 -6.08 0.58 -17.01
C GLU A 146 -6.41 -0.61 -16.09
N SER A 147 -6.14 -1.85 -16.55
CA SER A 147 -6.24 -3.07 -15.76
C SER A 147 -5.13 -3.28 -14.71
N GLU A 148 -4.13 -2.41 -14.62
CA GLU A 148 -2.95 -2.44 -13.73
C GLU A 148 -2.88 -1.19 -12.84
N ASP A 149 -4.02 -0.52 -12.63
CA ASP A 149 -4.17 0.63 -11.75
C ASP A 149 -3.48 0.42 -10.39
N VAL A 150 -2.97 1.50 -9.80
CA VAL A 150 -2.28 1.54 -8.50
C VAL A 150 -3.16 0.93 -7.39
N SER A 151 -4.47 0.93 -7.57
CA SER A 151 -5.46 0.25 -6.73
C SER A 151 -5.34 -1.29 -6.71
N LYS A 152 -4.70 -1.89 -7.72
CA LYS A 152 -4.50 -3.34 -7.89
C LYS A 152 -3.14 -3.84 -7.39
N LEU A 153 -2.21 -2.95 -7.06
CA LEU A 153 -1.04 -3.26 -6.21
C LEU A 153 -1.45 -3.67 -4.77
N TRP A 154 -2.75 -3.60 -4.47
CA TRP A 154 -3.34 -3.77 -3.14
C TRP A 154 -4.31 -4.96 -3.05
N ILE A 155 -4.40 -5.78 -4.09
CA ILE A 155 -5.17 -7.04 -4.07
C ILE A 155 -4.28 -8.11 -3.48
#